data_AF-A0A3B9GKP0-F1
#
_entry.id   AF-A0A3B9GKP0-F1
#
_cell.length_a   1.000
_cell.length_b   1.000
_cell.length_c   1.000
_cell.angle_alpha   90.00
_cell.angle_beta   90.00
_cell.angle_gamma   90.00
#
_symmetry.space_group_name_H-M   'P 1'
#
loop_
_entity.id
_entity.type
_entity.pdbx_description
1 polymer ?
#
loop_
_entity_poly.entity_id
_entity_poly.type
_entity_poly.pdbx_seq_one_letter_code
_entity_poly.pdbx_strand_id
1 'polypeptide(L)' 'YRSKLFRFVDDVEFYFPPALSLIHVKSASRVGYSDMGVNRKRVEDIRARFMQG' A
#
# COMPACT_ATOMS: atom_id res chain seq x y z
N TYR A 1 -0.66 4.87 -8.15
CA TYR A 1 0.43 4.25 -8.93
C TYR A 1 -0.21 3.28 -9.92
N ARG A 2 0.13 3.28 -11.21
CA ARG A 2 -0.46 2.37 -12.21
C ARG A 2 0.65 1.48 -12.76
N SER A 3 0.57 0.17 -12.60
CA SER A 3 1.57 -0.73 -13.19
C SER A 3 1.46 -0.72 -14.71
N LYS A 4 2.59 -0.66 -15.41
CA LYS A 4 2.67 -0.54 -16.88
C LYS A 4 2.29 -1.82 -17.63
N LEU A 5 2.36 -3.00 -16.99
CA LEU A 5 2.11 -4.29 -17.66
C LEU A 5 0.72 -4.88 -17.39
N PHE A 6 0.22 -4.72 -16.17
CA PHE A 6 -1.12 -5.10 -15.76
C PHE A 6 -1.82 -3.83 -15.28
N ARG A 7 -3.04 -3.52 -15.73
CA ARG A 7 -3.75 -2.30 -15.32
C ARG A 7 -4.27 -2.38 -13.87
N PHE A 8 -3.40 -2.72 -12.92
CA PHE A 8 -3.71 -2.65 -11.50
C PHE A 8 -3.83 -1.17 -11.12
N VAL A 9 -5.05 -0.76 -10.83
CA VAL A 9 -5.36 0.47 -10.10
C VAL A 9 -5.58 0.02 -8.66
N ASP A 10 -4.63 0.36 -7.79
CA ASP A 10 -4.72 0.05 -6.37
C ASP A 10 -5.17 1.30 -5.62
N ASP A 11 -6.15 1.14 -4.74
CA ASP A 11 -6.47 2.12 -3.71
C ASP A 11 -5.63 1.81 -2.47
N VAL A 12 -5.00 2.84 -1.91
CA VAL A 12 -4.31 2.77 -0.62
C VAL A 12 -4.88 3.84 0.29
N GLU A 13 -5.39 3.42 1.43
CA GLU A 13 -5.90 4.29 2.48
C GLU A 13 -4.99 4.20 3.71
N PHE A 14 -4.68 5.36 4.28
CA PHE A 14 -3.90 5.50 5.51
C PHE A 14 -4.77 6.12 6.58
N TYR A 15 -4.85 5.47 7.73
CA TYR A 15 -5.55 6.00 8.90
C TYR A 15 -4.56 6.20 10.06
N PHE A 16 -4.60 7.41 10.62
CA PHE A 16 -3.72 7.88 11.69
C PHE A 16 -4.55 8.10 12.95
N PRO A 17 -4.74 7.07 13.80
CA PRO A 17 -5.40 7.23 15.09
C PRO A 17 -4.66 8.26 15.96
N PRO A 18 -5.32 9.31 16.45
CA PRO A 18 -4.67 10.43 17.13
C PRO A 18 -4.02 10.06 18.48
N ALA A 19 -4.47 8.97 19.11
CA ALA A 19 -3.97 8.52 20.41
C ALA A 19 -2.92 7.40 20.32
N LEU A 20 -2.59 6.93 19.11
CA LEU A 20 -1.65 5.81 18.91
C LEU A 20 -0.59 6.21 17.90
N SER A 21 0.67 5.91 18.19
CA SER A 21 1.78 6.03 17.23
C SER A 21 1.77 4.88 16.22
N LEU A 22 0.61 4.59 15.64
CA LEU A 22 0.39 3.49 14.71
C LEU A 22 -0.31 4.01 13.46
N ILE A 23 0.13 3.54 12.29
CA ILE A 23 -0.50 3.85 11.01
C ILE A 23 -1.20 2.59 10.52
N HIS A 24 -2.52 2.67 10.35
CA HIS A 24 -3.28 1.61 9.70
C HIS A 24 -3.23 1.80 8.20
N VAL A 25 -2.91 0.73 7.48
CA VAL A 25 -2.85 0.72 6.02
C VAL A 25 -3.86 -0.29 5.50
N LYS A 26 -4.77 0.17 4.65
CA LYS A 26 -5.68 -0.69 3.89
C LYS A 26 -5.34 -0.55 2.42
N SER A 27 -5.10 -1.66 1.74
CA SER A 27 -4.80 -1.65 0.32
C SER A 27 -5.69 -2.64 -0.42
N ALA A 28 -6.39 -2.16 -1.45
CA ALA A 28 -7.33 -2.94 -2.24
C ALA A 28 -7.01 -2.82 -3.73
N SER A 29 -6.86 -3.96 -4.40
CA SER A 29 -6.64 -4.02 -5.84
C SER A 29 -7.98 -4.11 -6.57
N ARG A 30 -8.24 -3.19 -7.52
CA ARG A 30 -9.53 -3.11 -8.23
C ARG A 30 -9.70 -4.14 -9.36
N VAL A 31 -8.63 -4.81 -9.80
CA VAL A 31 -8.64 -5.74 -10.94
C VAL A 31 -7.67 -6.89 -10.68
N GLY A 32 -8.08 -8.15 -10.89
CA GLY A 32 -7.22 -9.34 -10.78
C GLY A 32 -7.33 -10.08 -9.44
N TYR A 33 -7.30 -11.42 -9.51
CA TYR A 33 -7.50 -12.32 -8.36
C TYR A 33 -6.27 -12.37 -7.42
N SER A 34 -5.10 -12.01 -7.94
CA SER A 34 -3.84 -11.95 -7.19
C SER A 34 -2.89 -10.98 -7.90
N ASP A 35 -2.19 -10.17 -7.12
CA ASP A 35 -1.16 -9.24 -7.55
C ASP A 35 0.26 -9.79 -7.30
N MET A 36 0.37 -11.09 -6.96
CA MET A 36 1.62 -11.76 -6.55
C MET A 36 2.36 -11.04 -5.41
N GLY A 37 1.65 -10.31 -4.55
CA GLY A 37 2.23 -9.59 -3.41
C GLY A 37 2.91 -8.27 -3.78
N VAL A 38 2.72 -7.75 -4.99
CA VAL A 38 3.25 -6.44 -5.42
C VAL A 38 2.78 -5.31 -4.50
N ASN A 39 1.54 -5.37 -4.04
CA ASN A 39 0.95 -4.38 -3.17
C ASN A 39 1.55 -4.44 -1.76
N ARG A 40 1.81 -5.65 -1.25
CA ARG A 40 2.56 -5.82 0.01
C ARG A 40 3.95 -5.22 -0.09
N LYS A 41 4.68 -5.51 -1.17
CA LYS A 41 6.03 -4.95 -1.41
C LYS A 41 6.01 -3.42 -1.41
N ARG A 42 4.99 -2.80 -2.02
CA ARG A 42 4.82 -1.34 -2.04
C ARG A 42 4.58 -0.76 -0.64
N VAL A 43 3.75 -1.40 0.16
CA VAL A 43 3.48 -0.95 1.54
C VAL A 43 4.75 -1.03 2.40
N GLU A 44 5.53 -2.10 2.26
CA GLU A 44 6.81 -2.23 2.97
C GLU A 44 7.84 -1.19 2.51
N ASP A 45 7.92 -0.88 1.22
CA ASP A 45 8.79 0.19 0.71
C ASP A 45 8.42 1.57 1.29
N ILE A 46 7.11 1.87 1.40
CA ILE A 46 6.62 3.11 2.03
C ILE A 46 7.02 3.15 3.50
N ARG A 47 6.85 2.02 4.22
CA ARG A 47 7.26 1.90 5.62
C ARG A 47 8.75 2.14 5.79
N ALA A 48 9.58 1.51 4.97
CA ALA A 48 11.04 1.65 5.04
C ALA A 48 11.47 3.10 4.82
N ARG A 49 10.87 3.79 3.85
CA ARG A 49 11.16 5.22 3.58
C ARG A 49 10.68 6.13 4.71
N PHE A 50 9.55 5.83 5.33
CA PHE A 50 9.04 6.60 6.47
C PHE A 50 9.95 6.47 7.69
N MET A 51 10.52 5.30 7.95
CA MET A 51 11.44 5.06 9.07
C MET A 51 12.84 5.66 8.87
N GLN A 52 13.20 6.06 7.65
CA GLN A 52 14.50 6.69 7.34
C GLN A 52 14.49 8.21 7.54
N GLY A 53 13.31 8.81 7.80
CA GLY A 53 13.12 10.25 8.00
C GLY A 53 12.97 10.63 9.46
#